data_AF-A0A1V5Q4I5-F1
#
_entry.id   AF-A0A1V5Q4I5-F1
#
_cell.length_a   1.000
_cell.length_b   1.000
_cell.length_c   1.000
_cell.angle_alpha   90.00
_cell.angle_beta   90.00
_cell.angle_gamma   90.00
#
_symmetry.space_group_name_H-M   'P 1'
#
loop_
_entity.id
_entity.type
_entity.pdbx_description
1 polymer ?
#
loop_
_entity_poly.entity_id
_entity_poly.type
_entity_poly.pdbx_seq_one_letter_code
_entity_poly.pdbx_strand_id
1 'polypeptide(L)'
;MRALVGEQAVHAYSEIPGVLGEGETGKHLGTRTWPGRSALIFTVLPKTKERDLVNALEGFKSKLYEGEGIRVFALPVESLM
;
A
#
# COMPACT_ATOMS: atom_id res chain seq x y z
N MET A 1 5.39 -1.62 6.71
CA MET A 1 5.11 -1.15 5.33
C MET A 1 6.16 -0.14 4.83
N ARG A 2 6.35 1.03 5.48
CA ARG A 2 7.41 1.99 5.10
C ARG A 2 8.82 1.37 5.01
N ALA A 3 9.20 0.55 6.00
CA ALA A 3 10.46 -0.18 6.00
C ALA A 3 10.58 -1.15 4.80
N LEU A 4 9.51 -1.88 4.48
CA LEU A 4 9.47 -2.82 3.36
C LEU A 4 9.66 -2.11 2.00
N VAL A 5 9.04 -0.94 1.81
CA VAL A 5 9.22 -0.13 0.60
C VAL A 5 10.65 0.39 0.49
N GLY A 6 11.23 0.85 1.61
CA GLY A 6 12.62 1.32 1.67
C GLY A 6 13.66 0.22 1.44
N GLU A 7 13.42 -1.00 1.92
CA GLU A 7 14.30 -2.15 1.79
C GLU A 7 14.38 -2.71 0.36
N GLN A 8 13.31 -2.55 -0.45
CA GLN A 8 13.27 -2.99 -1.85
C GLN A 8 13.93 -2.01 -2.83
N ALA A 9 14.79 -1.12 -2.33
CA ALA A 9 15.49 -0.07 -3.09
C ALA A 9 14.56 0.91 -3.83
N VAL A 10 13.28 1.00 -3.43
CA VAL A 10 12.39 2.05 -3.89
C VAL A 10 12.53 3.25 -2.96
N HIS A 11 13.61 4.02 -3.20
CA HIS A 11 14.05 5.09 -2.31
C HIS A 11 13.11 6.29 -2.23
N ALA A 12 12.02 6.30 -3.00
CA ALA A 12 11.03 7.36 -3.00
C ALA A 12 9.61 6.78 -2.92
N TYR A 13 8.85 7.25 -1.93
CA TYR A 13 7.41 7.04 -1.86
C TYR A 13 6.74 8.31 -1.35
N SER A 14 5.47 8.49 -1.74
CA SER A 14 4.57 9.48 -1.17
C SER A 14 3.53 8.77 -0.33
N GLU A 15 3.25 9.26 0.85
CA GLU A 15 2.21 8.71 1.73
C GLU A 15 1.09 9.72 1.94
N ILE A 16 -0.14 9.23 1.79
CA ILE A 16 -1.36 9.94 2.16
C ILE A 16 -1.97 9.19 3.35
N PRO A 17 -1.79 9.67 4.58
CA PRO A 17 -2.39 9.04 5.76
C PRO A 17 -3.88 9.41 5.89
N GLY A 18 -4.64 8.59 6.62
CA GLY A 18 -6.03 8.92 6.96
C GLY A 18 -7.01 8.81 5.79
N VAL A 19 -6.71 7.92 4.85
CA VAL A 19 -7.56 7.69 3.67
C VAL A 19 -8.85 7.03 4.12
N LEU A 20 -9.95 7.60 3.65
CA LEU A 20 -11.29 7.06 3.88
C LEU A 20 -11.62 6.06 2.77
N GLY A 21 -12.29 4.97 3.13
CA GLY A 21 -12.69 3.96 2.15
C GLY A 21 -13.93 3.20 2.56
N GLU A 22 -14.69 2.75 1.56
CA GLU A 22 -15.82 1.86 1.70
C GLU A 22 -15.71 0.78 0.62
N GLY A 23 -15.88 -0.47 1.00
CA GLY A 23 -15.87 -1.61 0.08
C GLY A 23 -16.65 -2.78 0.63
N GLU A 24 -16.54 -3.93 -0.03
CA GLU A 24 -17.27 -5.16 0.33
C GLU A 24 -17.01 -5.61 1.79
N THR A 25 -15.82 -5.30 2.31
CA THR A 25 -15.42 -5.66 3.68
C THR A 25 -15.81 -4.61 4.73
N GLY A 26 -16.54 -3.56 4.35
CA GLY A 26 -16.99 -2.51 5.24
C GLY A 26 -16.30 -1.15 5.05
N LYS A 27 -16.43 -0.29 6.06
CA LYS A 27 -16.01 1.12 6.00
C LYS A 27 -14.82 1.41 6.91
N HIS A 28 -13.87 2.16 6.38
CA HIS A 28 -12.70 2.70 7.07
C HIS A 28 -12.78 4.22 7.02
N LEU A 29 -13.48 4.83 7.99
CA LEU A 29 -13.70 6.28 8.01
C LEU A 29 -12.93 6.99 9.13
N GLY A 30 -12.19 6.26 9.97
CA GLY A 30 -11.48 6.83 11.11
C GLY A 30 -12.39 7.51 12.16
N THR A 31 -13.69 7.21 12.16
CA THR A 31 -14.66 7.79 13.10
C THR A 31 -14.95 6.84 14.27
N ARG A 32 -15.66 7.30 15.30
CA ARG A 32 -16.03 6.43 16.44
C ARG A 32 -16.88 5.22 16.01
N THR A 33 -17.74 5.39 15.01
CA THR A 33 -18.61 4.33 14.49
C THR A 33 -17.87 3.41 13.50
N TRP A 34 -16.87 3.94 12.78
CA TRP A 34 -16.03 3.20 11.85
C TRP A 34 -14.56 3.50 12.11
N PRO A 35 -13.94 2.84 13.12
CA PRO A 35 -12.65 3.25 13.66
C PRO A 35 -11.46 2.87 12.79
N GLY A 36 -11.64 1.95 11.84
CA GLY A 36 -10.55 1.48 11.01
C GLY A 36 -9.96 2.61 10.16
N ARG A 37 -8.64 2.57 10.03
CA ARG A 37 -7.81 3.60 9.38
C ARG A 37 -7.06 2.99 8.23
N SER A 38 -6.85 3.77 7.18
CA SER A 38 -6.05 3.36 6.03
C SER A 38 -5.08 4.48 5.64
N ALA A 39 -4.04 4.09 4.90
CA ALA A 39 -3.09 4.99 4.29
C ALA A 39 -2.81 4.50 2.87
N LEU A 40 -2.67 5.45 1.94
CA LEU A 40 -2.20 5.17 0.59
C LEU A 40 -0.72 5.47 0.52
N ILE A 41 0.05 4.54 -0.05
CA ILE A 41 1.45 4.75 -0.36
C ILE A 41 1.63 4.61 -1.86
N PHE A 42 2.09 5.68 -2.48
CA PHE A 42 2.47 5.74 -3.88
C PHE A 42 3.96 5.61 -4.01
N THR A 43 4.40 4.78 -4.94
CA THR A 43 5.82 4.63 -5.22
C THR A 43 6.01 4.36 -6.70
N VAL A 44 7.06 4.93 -7.26
CA VAL A 44 7.44 4.76 -8.65
C VAL A 44 8.67 3.89 -8.66
N LEU A 45 8.64 2.85 -9.48
CA LEU A 45 9.74 1.91 -9.61
C LEU A 45 9.98 1.53 -11.07
N PRO A 46 11.22 1.18 -11.43
CA PRO A 46 11.51 0.55 -12.71
C PRO A 46 10.69 -0.74 -12.87
N LYS A 47 10.23 -1.02 -14.10
CA LYS A 47 9.46 -2.24 -14.40
C LYS A 47 10.19 -3.54 -14.02
N THR A 48 11.53 -3.54 -14.03
CA THR A 48 12.35 -4.67 -13.61
C THR A 48 12.20 -5.03 -12.14
N LYS A 49 11.73 -4.10 -11.29
CA LYS A 49 11.54 -4.28 -9.86
C LYS A 49 10.09 -4.60 -9.45
N GLU A 50 9.15 -4.55 -10.40
CA GLU A 50 7.73 -4.76 -10.15
C GLU A 50 7.47 -6.11 -9.46
N ARG A 51 8.04 -7.18 -10.00
CA ARG A 51 7.84 -8.54 -9.47
C ARG A 51 8.43 -8.72 -8.08
N ASP A 52 9.61 -8.15 -7.83
CA ASP A 52 10.28 -8.24 -6.52
C ASP A 52 9.44 -7.55 -5.44
N LEU A 53 8.95 -6.34 -5.74
CA LEU A 53 8.11 -5.58 -4.82
C LEU A 53 6.77 -6.29 -4.56
N VAL A 54 6.09 -6.79 -5.59
CA VAL A 54 4.83 -7.52 -5.44
C VAL A 54 5.03 -8.78 -4.58
N ASN A 55 6.09 -9.55 -4.82
CA ASN A 55 6.39 -10.73 -4.01
C ASN A 55 6.67 -10.37 -2.55
N ALA A 56 7.41 -9.29 -2.29
CA ALA A 56 7.67 -8.80 -0.95
C ALA A 56 6.37 -8.35 -0.24
N LEU A 57 5.46 -7.70 -0.96
CA LEU A 57 4.16 -7.26 -0.44
C LEU A 57 3.21 -8.43 -0.17
N GLU A 58 3.19 -9.46 -1.01
CA GLU A 58 2.43 -10.69 -0.75
C GLU A 58 3.00 -11.45 0.46
N GLY A 59 4.33 -11.52 0.59
CA GLY A 59 4.99 -12.09 1.77
C GLY A 59 4.77 -11.29 3.05
N PHE A 60 4.51 -9.98 2.93
CA PHE A 60 4.10 -9.15 4.07
C PHE A 60 2.62 -9.33 4.40
N LYS A 61 1.76 -9.43 3.39
CA LYS A 61 0.31 -9.64 3.52
C LYS A 61 -0.02 -10.90 4.31
N SER A 62 0.74 -11.99 4.11
CA SER A 62 0.55 -13.25 4.85
C SER A 62 0.89 -13.16 6.35
N LYS A 63 1.54 -12.07 6.78
CA LYS A 63 1.95 -11.83 8.17
C LYS A 63 1.08 -10.79 8.89
N LEU A 64 0.06 -10.26 8.21
CA LEU A 64 -0.84 -9.26 8.77
C LEU A 64 -1.73 -9.86 9.87
N TYR A 65 -2.11 -9.04 10.83
CA TYR A 65 -3.06 -9.44 11.87
C TYR A 65 -4.48 -9.56 11.30
N GLU A 66 -5.34 -10.29 12.02
CA GLU A 66 -6.76 -10.37 11.66
C GLU A 66 -7.40 -8.97 11.60
N GLY A 67 -8.10 -8.68 10.52
CA GLY A 67 -8.70 -7.36 10.26
C GLY A 67 -7.76 -6.36 9.58
N GLU A 68 -6.47 -6.65 9.44
CA GLU A 68 -5.56 -5.87 8.61
C GLU A 68 -5.57 -6.36 7.16
N GLY A 69 -5.31 -5.44 6.23
CA GLY A 69 -5.27 -5.77 4.82
C GLY A 69 -4.41 -4.80 4.03
N ILE A 70 -3.82 -5.30 2.95
CA ILE A 70 -3.12 -4.49 1.96
C ILE A 70 -3.71 -4.79 0.59
N ARG A 71 -3.94 -3.74 -0.18
CA ARG A 71 -4.30 -3.82 -1.60
C ARG A 71 -3.26 -3.07 -2.40
N VAL A 72 -2.83 -3.67 -3.50
CA VAL A 72 -1.77 -3.15 -4.36
C VAL A 72 -2.38 -2.95 -5.74
N PHE A 73 -2.18 -1.75 -6.28
CA PHE A 73 -2.59 -1.40 -7.62
C PHE A 73 -1.35 -1.00 -8.41
N ALA A 74 -1.19 -1.57 -9.60
CA ALA A 74 -0.15 -1.16 -10.54
C ALA A 74 -0.76 -0.17 -11.52
N LEU A 75 -0.17 1.03 -11.58
CA LEU A 75 -0.54 2.06 -12.57
C LEU A 75 0.65 2.25 -13.51
N PRO A 76 0.48 2.08 -14.84
CA PRO A 76 1.56 2.35 -15.78
C PRO A 76 1.87 3.85 -15.77
N VAL A 77 3.15 4.19 -15.62
CA VAL A 77 3.64 5.58 -15.70
C VAL A 77 4.25 5.78 -17.07
N GLU A 78 3.64 6.66 -17.87
CA GLU A 78 4.04 6.88 -19.27
C GLU A 78 5.31 7.74 -19.40
N SER A 79 5.51 8.69 -18.48
CA SER A 79 6.69 9.56 -18.44
C SER A 79 6.98 10.01 -17.01
N LEU A 80 8.27 10.13 -16.70
CA LEU A 80 8.79 10.68 -15.45
C LEU A 80 9.58 11.94 -15.80
N MET A 81 9.34 13.03 -15.08
CA MET A 81 10.10 14.28 -15.19
C MET A 81 11.13 14.38 -14.07
#